data_AF-A0A9W8M8B5-F1
#
_entry.id   AF-A0A9W8M8B5-F1
#
_cell.length_a   1.000
_cell.length_b   1.000
_cell.length_c   1.000
_cell.angle_alpha   90.00
_cell.angle_beta   90.00
_cell.angle_gamma   90.00
#
_symmetry.space_group_name_H-M   'P 1'
#
loop_
_entity.id
_entity.type
_entity.pdbx_description
1 polymer ?
#
loop_
_entity_poly.entity_id
_entity_poly.type
_entity_poly.pdbx_seq_one_letter_code
_entity_poly.pdbx_strand_id
1 'polypeptide(L)'
;MTRLLIDSAYAALSIAALVLLLANASPRRALDEFGEKCELDIMQARPSNWEMLAYRDTLTIKYYSPMLWCRVSWMLATLLSNKWYMLGLANALVATVSLARKALIHYIFGRLTMNEVHHSYDRILNFVLFKVVSVRATLDADWEDLAIWTVAYCCFGALYLIGGLARDHLESLRLSPAQSGVRWGFVGLMASLIALALGLGALSLVLLRPLFSILCIEALTILFDVGQTLVKYAAYAWDSDSTESWEARSDAVLMCEFATDICILVLTLLHYSHILVINGVTLNIVSALVFFNIRSIASKLYRKTRKLVAFRKAVESMKCRFPDASKDDIIRFNDRCSICREVLMTAKKLPCDHLFHRSCLRSWLVRHLSCPTCRITLSGGDVGQWVSSSSNSALETSEHGSDLVFAAANPR
;
A
#
# COMPACT_ATOMS: atom_id res chain seq x y z
N MET A 1 -22.38 -17.62 8.37
CA MET A 1 -23.54 -17.03 7.65
C MET A 1 -24.37 -16.10 8.53
N THR A 2 -24.76 -16.49 9.76
CA THR A 2 -25.60 -15.67 10.66
C THR A 2 -25.05 -14.26 10.96
N ARG A 3 -23.75 -14.11 11.23
CA ARG A 3 -23.14 -12.79 11.46
C ARG A 3 -23.17 -11.88 10.21
N LEU A 4 -22.89 -12.45 9.03
CA LEU A 4 -22.93 -11.70 7.76
C LEU A 4 -24.34 -11.16 7.46
N LEU A 5 -25.37 -11.95 7.76
CA LEU A 5 -26.77 -11.55 7.59
C LEU A 5 -27.16 -10.39 8.51
N ILE A 6 -26.68 -10.40 9.76
CA ILE A 6 -26.90 -9.32 10.74
C ILE A 6 -26.20 -8.04 10.25
N ASP A 7 -24.96 -8.14 9.80
CA ASP A 7 -24.21 -7.01 9.27
C ASP A 7 -24.83 -6.43 7.99
N SER A 8 -25.31 -7.30 7.10
CA SER A 8 -26.02 -6.86 5.88
C SER A 8 -27.35 -6.21 6.21
N ALA A 9 -28.08 -6.73 7.19
CA ALA A 9 -29.33 -6.13 7.65
C ALA A 9 -29.07 -4.75 8.28
N TYR A 10 -28.01 -4.61 9.09
CA TYR A 10 -27.61 -3.33 9.67
C TYR A 10 -27.21 -2.30 8.61
N ALA A 11 -26.43 -2.71 7.60
CA ALA A 11 -26.06 -1.83 6.49
C ALA A 11 -27.30 -1.41 5.67
N ALA A 12 -28.20 -2.36 5.36
CA ALA A 12 -29.43 -2.07 4.65
C ALA A 12 -30.34 -1.11 5.44
N LEU A 13 -30.49 -1.32 6.75
CA LEU A 13 -31.24 -0.43 7.65
C LEU A 13 -30.61 0.97 7.71
N SER A 14 -29.28 1.06 7.76
CA SER A 14 -28.57 2.35 7.79
C SER A 14 -28.77 3.13 6.49
N ILE A 15 -28.72 2.46 5.33
CA ILE A 15 -28.99 3.07 4.03
C ILE A 15 -30.47 3.46 3.91
N ALA A 16 -31.39 2.58 4.32
CA ALA A 16 -32.83 2.85 4.28
C ALA A 16 -33.20 4.05 5.16
N ALA A 17 -32.60 4.16 6.36
CA ALA A 17 -32.78 5.31 7.23
C ALA A 17 -32.30 6.62 6.56
N LEU A 18 -31.14 6.60 5.89
CA LEU A 18 -30.65 7.75 5.14
C LEU A 18 -31.59 8.13 3.98
N VAL A 19 -32.09 7.15 3.22
CA VAL A 19 -33.03 7.37 2.11
C VAL A 19 -34.36 7.96 2.62
N LEU A 20 -34.88 7.46 3.74
CA LEU A 20 -36.11 7.99 4.36
C LEU A 20 -35.92 9.42 4.87
N LEU A 21 -34.76 9.70 5.48
CA LEU A 21 -34.39 11.04 5.92
C LEU A 21 -34.33 12.02 4.75
N LEU A 22 -33.72 11.61 3.63
CA LEU A 22 -33.65 12.38 2.39
C LEU A 22 -35.03 12.60 1.75
N ALA A 23 -35.87 11.56 1.72
CA ALA A 23 -37.23 11.66 1.17
C ALA A 23 -38.11 12.63 1.97
N ASN A 24 -37.93 12.69 3.30
CA ASN A 24 -38.60 13.67 4.16
C ASN A 24 -37.98 15.07 4.12
N ALA A 25 -36.69 15.18 3.75
CA ALA A 25 -36.01 16.46 3.58
C ALA A 25 -36.42 17.21 2.31
N SER A 26 -37.09 16.54 1.36
CA SER A 26 -37.44 17.09 0.05
C SER A 26 -38.92 17.52 -0.06
N PRO A 27 -39.32 18.71 0.40
CA PRO A 27 -40.53 19.32 -0.15
C PRO A 27 -40.21 19.69 -1.61
N ARG A 28 -40.79 18.98 -2.58
CA ARG A 28 -40.57 19.20 -4.04
C ARG A 28 -40.59 20.70 -4.42
N ARG A 29 -41.42 21.50 -3.76
CA ARG A 29 -41.50 22.97 -3.93
C ARG A 29 -40.17 23.70 -3.71
N ALA A 30 -39.37 23.35 -2.70
CA ALA A 30 -38.12 24.06 -2.41
C ALA A 30 -37.01 23.73 -3.43
N LEU A 31 -37.08 22.55 -4.06
CA LEU A 31 -36.19 22.18 -5.16
C LEU A 31 -36.58 22.91 -6.45
N ASP A 32 -37.88 23.03 -6.72
CA ASP A 32 -38.40 23.76 -7.88
C ASP A 32 -38.07 25.26 -7.75
N GLU A 33 -38.26 25.88 -6.57
CA GLU A 33 -37.86 27.27 -6.29
C GLU A 33 -36.34 27.50 -6.41
N PHE A 34 -35.51 26.56 -5.94
CA PHE A 34 -34.06 26.66 -6.10
C PHE A 34 -33.63 26.50 -7.56
N GLY A 35 -34.28 25.61 -8.31
CA GLY A 35 -34.07 25.44 -9.75
C GLY A 35 -34.40 26.73 -10.52
N GLU A 36 -35.53 27.34 -10.20
CA GLU A 36 -35.98 28.60 -10.80
C GLU A 36 -35.02 29.76 -10.46
N LYS A 37 -34.53 29.82 -9.22
CA LYS A 37 -33.55 30.82 -8.79
C LYS A 37 -32.19 30.67 -9.48
N CYS A 38 -31.70 29.43 -9.64
CA CYS A 38 -30.47 29.17 -10.40
C CYS A 38 -30.62 29.52 -11.88
N GLU A 39 -31.78 29.24 -12.47
CA GLU A 39 -32.08 29.60 -13.86
C GLU A 39 -32.13 31.13 -14.05
N LEU A 40 -32.73 31.85 -13.10
CA LEU A 40 -32.75 33.32 -13.05
C LEU A 40 -31.36 33.92 -12.85
N ASP A 41 -30.54 33.38 -11.95
CA ASP A 41 -29.16 33.86 -11.71
C ASP A 41 -28.27 33.67 -12.95
N ILE A 42 -28.47 32.57 -13.70
CA ILE A 42 -27.79 32.33 -14.98
C ILE A 42 -28.28 33.33 -16.06
N MET A 43 -29.57 33.63 -16.11
CA MET A 43 -30.13 34.57 -17.08
C MET A 43 -29.83 36.05 -16.76
N GLN A 44 -29.65 36.41 -15.49
CA GLN A 44 -29.33 37.78 -15.04
C GLN A 44 -27.84 38.13 -15.18
N ALA A 45 -26.96 37.15 -15.42
CA ALA A 45 -25.56 37.40 -15.77
C ALA A 45 -25.47 38.15 -17.13
N ARG A 46 -25.46 39.49 -17.06
CA ARG A 46 -25.50 40.39 -18.23
C ARG A 46 -24.33 40.20 -19.20
N PRO A 47 -24.55 40.42 -20.50
CA PRO A 47 -23.48 40.31 -21.48
C PRO A 47 -22.37 41.36 -21.46
N SER A 48 -22.54 42.45 -20.72
CA SER A 48 -21.52 43.49 -20.62
C SER A 48 -20.33 43.11 -19.74
N ASN A 49 -20.41 41.98 -19.00
CA ASN A 49 -19.36 41.53 -18.08
C ASN A 49 -18.62 40.27 -18.59
N TRP A 50 -18.90 39.81 -19.83
CA TRP A 50 -18.24 38.62 -20.40
C TRP A 50 -16.72 38.79 -20.59
N GLU A 51 -16.18 40.01 -20.55
CA GLU A 51 -14.72 40.25 -20.58
C GLU A 51 -14.03 40.01 -19.23
N MET A 52 -14.78 39.91 -18.13
CA MET A 52 -14.25 39.61 -16.78
C MET A 52 -14.64 38.23 -16.23
N LEU A 53 -15.49 37.48 -16.93
CA LEU A 53 -15.71 36.08 -16.61
C LEU A 53 -14.53 35.29 -17.20
N ALA A 54 -13.68 34.78 -16.31
CA ALA A 54 -12.63 33.85 -16.70
C ALA A 54 -13.26 32.76 -17.57
N TYR A 55 -12.59 32.35 -18.64
CA TYR A 55 -12.94 31.25 -19.56
C TYR A 55 -13.56 30.00 -18.87
N ARG A 56 -13.25 29.81 -17.58
CA ARG A 56 -13.85 28.91 -16.59
C ARG A 56 -15.38 28.95 -16.51
N ASP A 57 -16.00 30.12 -16.53
CA ASP A 57 -17.43 30.28 -16.22
C ASP A 57 -18.31 30.13 -17.49
N THR A 58 -17.74 30.44 -18.66
CA THR A 58 -18.37 30.22 -19.98
C THR A 58 -18.41 28.74 -20.39
N LEU A 59 -17.43 27.94 -19.95
CA LEU A 59 -17.37 26.50 -20.23
C LEU A 59 -18.29 25.67 -19.31
N THR A 60 -18.46 26.07 -18.06
CA THR A 60 -19.38 25.40 -17.12
C THR A 60 -20.84 25.51 -17.53
N ILE A 61 -21.24 26.63 -18.14
CA ILE A 61 -22.62 26.86 -18.62
C ILE A 61 -22.89 26.07 -19.92
N LYS A 62 -21.87 25.79 -20.73
CA LYS A 62 -22.03 25.25 -22.08
C LYS A 62 -21.99 23.71 -22.17
N TYR A 63 -21.39 23.02 -21.19
CA TYR A 63 -21.14 21.57 -21.27
C TYR A 63 -21.79 20.72 -20.16
N TYR A 64 -22.36 21.32 -19.11
CA TYR A 64 -23.11 20.61 -18.08
C TYR A 64 -24.59 20.97 -18.19
N SER A 65 -25.50 20.00 -18.12
CA SER A 65 -26.92 20.31 -18.03
C SER A 65 -27.17 21.07 -16.71
N PRO A 66 -27.59 22.34 -16.75
CA PRO A 66 -27.71 23.17 -15.55
C PRO A 66 -28.66 22.52 -14.54
N MET A 67 -29.67 21.78 -15.00
CA MET A 67 -30.60 21.02 -14.17
C MET A 67 -29.97 19.90 -13.33
N LEU A 68 -29.06 19.09 -13.89
CA LEU A 68 -28.48 17.96 -13.14
C LEU A 68 -27.51 18.48 -12.08
N TRP A 69 -26.72 19.49 -12.44
CA TRP A 69 -25.81 20.16 -11.50
C TRP A 69 -26.57 20.86 -10.39
N CYS A 70 -27.65 21.60 -10.71
CA CYS A 70 -28.50 22.22 -9.69
C CYS A 70 -29.14 21.19 -8.75
N ARG A 71 -29.61 20.06 -9.28
CA ARG A 71 -30.20 18.98 -8.46
C ARG A 71 -29.17 18.32 -7.55
N VAL A 72 -27.98 18.00 -8.05
CA VAL A 72 -26.90 17.40 -7.24
C VAL A 72 -26.42 18.39 -6.19
N SER A 73 -26.22 19.65 -6.57
CA SER A 73 -25.82 20.74 -5.67
C SER A 73 -26.85 20.94 -4.56
N TRP A 74 -28.14 20.97 -4.88
CA TRP A 74 -29.23 21.09 -3.91
C TRP A 74 -29.32 19.88 -2.98
N MET A 75 -29.17 18.66 -3.51
CA MET A 75 -29.12 17.45 -2.68
C MET A 75 -27.94 17.48 -1.71
N LEU A 76 -26.76 17.88 -2.18
CA LEU A 76 -25.58 18.04 -1.34
C LEU A 76 -25.81 19.10 -0.26
N ALA A 77 -26.33 20.26 -0.65
CA ALA A 77 -26.63 21.35 0.28
C ALA A 77 -27.67 20.93 1.33
N THR A 78 -28.70 20.19 0.94
CA THR A 78 -29.70 19.67 1.88
C THR A 78 -29.10 18.66 2.85
N LEU A 79 -28.24 17.75 2.36
CA LEU A 79 -27.51 16.78 3.20
C LEU A 79 -26.58 17.47 4.20
N LEU A 80 -25.90 18.53 3.76
CA LEU A 80 -24.94 19.28 4.57
C LEU A 80 -25.62 20.24 5.56
N SER A 81 -26.84 20.69 5.26
CA SER A 81 -27.57 21.67 6.07
C SER A 81 -27.94 21.17 7.48
N ASN A 82 -28.06 19.85 7.67
CA ASN A 82 -28.56 19.29 8.93
C ASN A 82 -27.61 18.22 9.50
N LYS A 83 -27.22 18.41 10.76
CA LYS A 83 -26.33 17.53 11.52
C LYS A 83 -26.82 16.07 11.57
N TRP A 84 -28.13 15.85 11.59
CA TRP A 84 -28.72 14.50 11.61
C TRP A 84 -28.57 13.76 10.27
N TYR A 85 -28.71 14.47 9.14
CA TYR A 85 -28.50 13.89 7.81
C TYR A 85 -27.04 13.51 7.62
N MET A 86 -26.12 14.35 8.11
CA MET A 86 -24.69 14.07 8.11
C MET A 86 -24.32 12.83 8.93
N LEU A 87 -24.88 12.69 10.14
CA LEU A 87 -24.65 11.51 10.97
C LEU A 87 -25.19 10.23 10.31
N GLY A 88 -26.37 10.30 9.70
CA GLY A 88 -26.95 9.22 8.91
C GLY A 88 -26.06 8.81 7.73
N LEU A 89 -25.52 9.79 7.00
CA LEU A 89 -24.61 9.57 5.88
C LEU A 89 -23.30 8.91 6.33
N ALA A 90 -22.68 9.42 7.39
CA ALA A 90 -21.46 8.85 7.96
C ALA A 90 -21.67 7.40 8.41
N ASN A 91 -22.79 7.11 9.08
CA ASN A 91 -23.13 5.76 9.51
C ASN A 91 -23.35 4.81 8.32
N ALA A 92 -24.08 5.26 7.30
CA ALA A 92 -24.28 4.48 6.07
C ALA A 92 -22.95 4.18 5.35
N LEU A 93 -22.02 5.13 5.31
CA LEU A 93 -20.68 4.93 4.75
C LEU A 93 -19.87 3.90 5.54
N VAL A 94 -19.83 3.99 6.87
CA VAL A 94 -19.10 3.00 7.69
C VAL A 94 -19.71 1.60 7.56
N ALA A 95 -21.05 1.51 7.54
CA ALA A 95 -21.74 0.24 7.40
C ALA A 95 -21.51 -0.41 6.03
N THR A 96 -21.58 0.38 4.94
CA THR A 96 -21.31 -0.11 3.57
C THR A 96 -19.88 -0.57 3.40
N VAL A 97 -18.89 0.19 3.89
CA VAL A 97 -17.48 -0.19 3.85
C VAL A 97 -17.22 -1.47 4.66
N SER A 98 -17.83 -1.60 5.84
CA SER A 98 -17.70 -2.78 6.69
C SER A 98 -18.30 -4.03 6.02
N LEU A 99 -19.46 -3.88 5.36
CA LEU A 99 -20.08 -4.95 4.60
C LEU A 99 -19.25 -5.33 3.38
N ALA A 100 -18.77 -4.35 2.61
CA ALA A 100 -17.92 -4.57 1.45
C ALA A 100 -16.64 -5.31 1.84
N ARG A 101 -15.99 -4.93 2.95
CA ARG A 101 -14.83 -5.65 3.49
C ARG A 101 -15.17 -7.11 3.81
N LYS A 102 -16.29 -7.38 4.49
CA LYS A 102 -16.70 -8.76 4.82
C LYS A 102 -17.01 -9.58 3.58
N ALA A 103 -17.66 -8.99 2.57
CA ALA A 103 -17.90 -9.63 1.29
C ALA A 103 -16.59 -9.96 0.56
N LEU A 104 -15.65 -9.00 0.50
CA LEU A 104 -14.33 -9.21 -0.11
C LEU A 104 -13.54 -10.33 0.59
N ILE A 105 -13.60 -10.35 1.93
CA ILE A 105 -13.01 -11.44 2.72
C ILE A 105 -13.60 -12.79 2.31
N HIS A 106 -14.92 -12.88 2.16
CA HIS A 106 -15.58 -14.14 1.83
C HIS A 106 -15.33 -14.60 0.39
N TYR A 107 -15.42 -13.68 -0.59
CA TYR A 107 -15.39 -14.03 -2.01
C TYR A 107 -13.98 -14.07 -2.62
N ILE A 108 -13.04 -13.25 -2.13
CA ILE A 108 -11.71 -13.10 -2.74
C ILE A 108 -10.62 -13.67 -1.85
N PHE A 109 -10.60 -13.28 -0.57
CA PHE A 109 -9.50 -13.63 0.34
C PHE A 109 -9.68 -14.99 1.05
N GLY A 110 -10.91 -15.49 1.13
CA GLY A 110 -11.24 -16.72 1.87
C GLY A 110 -11.01 -16.57 3.38
N ARG A 111 -9.94 -17.18 3.91
CA ARG A 111 -9.58 -17.13 5.33
C ARG A 111 -8.41 -16.19 5.55
N LEU A 112 -8.60 -15.19 6.41
CA LEU A 112 -7.52 -14.29 6.81
C LEU A 112 -6.61 -14.96 7.84
N THR A 113 -5.31 -14.73 7.70
CA THR A 113 -4.31 -15.12 8.69
C THR A 113 -4.32 -14.13 9.87
N MET A 114 -3.83 -14.55 11.04
CA MET A 114 -3.76 -13.69 12.23
C MET A 114 -2.87 -12.46 12.00
N ASN A 115 -1.82 -12.60 11.18
CA ASN A 115 -0.94 -11.48 10.83
C ASN A 115 -1.66 -10.44 9.97
N GLU A 116 -2.41 -10.86 8.95
CA GLU A 116 -3.23 -9.97 8.12
C GLU A 116 -4.25 -9.19 8.96
N VAL A 117 -4.89 -9.88 9.92
CA VAL A 117 -5.83 -9.25 10.85
C VAL A 117 -5.14 -8.19 11.71
N HIS A 118 -4.00 -8.52 12.33
CA HIS A 118 -3.24 -7.58 13.17
C HIS A 118 -2.78 -6.35 12.38
N HIS A 119 -2.17 -6.56 11.20
CA HIS A 119 -1.77 -5.46 10.31
C HIS A 119 -2.96 -4.59 9.90
N SER A 120 -4.12 -5.18 9.67
CA SER A 120 -5.33 -4.42 9.33
C SER A 120 -5.79 -3.52 10.48
N TYR A 121 -5.69 -3.97 11.73
CA TYR A 121 -6.03 -3.16 12.91
C TYR A 121 -5.06 -2.00 13.10
N ASP A 122 -3.75 -2.25 12.99
CA ASP A 122 -2.74 -1.21 13.05
C ASP A 122 -2.96 -0.16 11.96
N ARG A 123 -3.32 -0.59 10.75
CA ARG A 123 -3.60 0.33 9.64
C ARG A 123 -4.83 1.20 9.90
N ILE A 124 -5.90 0.65 10.49
CA ILE A 124 -7.10 1.41 10.87
C ILE A 124 -6.78 2.43 11.95
N LEU A 125 -6.09 2.02 13.02
CA LEU A 125 -5.73 2.92 14.13
C LEU A 125 -4.85 4.06 13.65
N ASN A 126 -3.82 3.74 12.86
CA ASN A 126 -2.97 4.74 12.24
C ASN A 126 -3.80 5.68 11.35
N PHE A 127 -4.60 5.14 10.44
CA PHE A 127 -5.44 5.93 9.53
C PHE A 127 -6.33 6.92 10.30
N VAL A 128 -7.07 6.45 11.31
CA VAL A 128 -7.96 7.30 12.12
C VAL A 128 -7.16 8.38 12.84
N LEU A 129 -6.08 8.01 13.53
CA LEU A 129 -5.23 8.94 14.27
C LEU A 129 -4.69 10.05 13.36
N PHE A 130 -4.19 9.67 12.19
CA PHE A 130 -3.62 10.60 11.24
C PHE A 130 -4.66 11.50 10.57
N LYS A 131 -5.78 10.92 10.10
CA LYS A 131 -6.79 11.68 9.36
C LYS A 131 -7.65 12.57 10.24
N VAL A 132 -7.92 12.20 11.49
CA VAL A 132 -8.58 13.10 12.45
C VAL A 132 -7.73 14.36 12.67
N VAL A 133 -6.41 14.21 12.80
CA VAL A 133 -5.48 15.35 12.89
C VAL A 133 -5.51 16.17 11.61
N SER A 134 -5.47 15.54 10.43
CA SER A 134 -5.55 16.26 9.14
C SER A 134 -6.84 17.06 8.99
N VAL A 135 -8.00 16.45 9.28
CA VAL A 135 -9.32 17.10 9.18
C VAL A 135 -9.41 18.31 10.11
N ARG A 136 -8.94 18.17 11.36
CA ARG A 136 -8.94 19.29 12.32
C ARG A 136 -7.94 20.37 11.94
N ALA A 137 -6.84 20.02 11.29
CA ALA A 137 -5.83 20.98 10.85
C ALA A 137 -6.36 21.86 9.71
N THR A 138 -7.06 21.28 8.75
CA THR A 138 -7.43 21.94 7.49
C THR A 138 -8.64 22.85 7.55
N LEU A 139 -9.35 22.95 8.68
CA LEU A 139 -10.69 23.55 8.72
C LEU A 139 -10.88 24.56 9.86
N ASP A 140 -11.42 25.72 9.48
CA ASP A 140 -12.15 26.61 10.38
C ASP A 140 -13.46 25.93 10.85
N ALA A 141 -14.06 26.43 11.92
CA ALA A 141 -15.04 25.71 12.75
C ALA A 141 -16.41 25.38 12.10
N ASP A 142 -16.53 25.45 10.78
CA ASP A 142 -17.78 25.22 10.06
C ASP A 142 -18.06 23.72 9.91
N TRP A 143 -19.27 23.33 10.32
CA TRP A 143 -19.69 21.93 10.38
C TRP A 143 -19.87 21.29 9.00
N GLU A 144 -20.19 22.10 7.98
CA GLU A 144 -20.42 21.65 6.60
C GLU A 144 -19.11 21.19 5.94
N ASP A 145 -18.04 21.95 6.12
CA ASP A 145 -16.73 21.54 5.60
C ASP A 145 -16.22 20.31 6.34
N LEU A 146 -16.34 20.27 7.68
CA LEU A 146 -15.98 19.11 8.49
C LEU A 146 -16.65 17.82 8.00
N ALA A 147 -17.92 17.94 7.64
CA ALA A 147 -18.75 16.90 7.07
C ALA A 147 -18.21 16.39 5.73
N ILE A 148 -17.98 17.29 4.76
CA ILE A 148 -17.46 16.94 3.43
C ILE A 148 -16.12 16.23 3.53
N TRP A 149 -15.20 16.75 4.34
CA TRP A 149 -13.87 16.18 4.52
C TRP A 149 -13.90 14.82 5.19
N THR A 150 -14.74 14.65 6.20
CA THR A 150 -14.91 13.35 6.87
C THR A 150 -15.40 12.31 5.87
N VAL A 151 -16.39 12.65 5.03
CA VAL A 151 -16.89 11.75 3.98
C VAL A 151 -15.79 11.41 2.97
N ALA A 152 -15.06 12.42 2.47
CA ALA A 152 -13.99 12.21 1.51
C ALA A 152 -12.89 11.29 2.06
N TYR A 153 -12.40 11.56 3.28
CA TYR A 153 -11.40 10.70 3.93
C TYR A 153 -11.93 9.30 4.22
N CYS A 154 -13.20 9.14 4.62
CA CYS A 154 -13.79 7.80 4.78
C CYS A 154 -13.78 7.01 3.47
N CYS A 155 -14.10 7.64 2.34
CA CYS A 155 -14.06 6.99 1.02
C CYS A 155 -12.64 6.59 0.62
N PHE A 156 -11.66 7.50 0.70
CA PHE A 156 -10.26 7.17 0.41
C PHE A 156 -9.67 6.16 1.41
N GLY A 157 -10.05 6.27 2.69
CA GLY A 157 -9.66 5.34 3.75
C GLY A 157 -10.16 3.92 3.50
N ALA A 158 -11.39 3.76 3.00
CA ALA A 158 -11.91 2.46 2.61
C ALA A 158 -11.05 1.81 1.51
N LEU A 159 -10.70 2.58 0.47
CA LEU A 159 -9.81 2.12 -0.60
C LEU A 159 -8.42 1.75 -0.08
N TYR A 160 -7.83 2.60 0.76
CA TYR A 160 -6.54 2.38 1.38
C TYR A 160 -6.50 1.09 2.23
N LEU A 161 -7.54 0.85 3.04
CA LEU A 161 -7.65 -0.34 3.88
C LEU A 161 -7.80 -1.61 3.05
N ILE A 162 -8.64 -1.59 2.00
CA ILE A 162 -8.86 -2.74 1.11
C ILE A 162 -7.59 -3.04 0.30
N GLY A 163 -6.95 -2.01 -0.28
CA GLY A 163 -5.71 -2.17 -1.05
C GLY A 163 -4.56 -2.69 -0.19
N GLY A 164 -4.46 -2.21 1.05
CA GLY A 164 -3.49 -2.72 2.00
C GLY A 164 -3.74 -4.18 2.37
N LEU A 165 -5.00 -4.58 2.62
CA LEU A 165 -5.34 -5.99 2.87
C LEU A 165 -5.01 -6.88 1.66
N ALA A 166 -5.26 -6.38 0.45
CA ALA A 166 -4.90 -7.09 -0.78
C ALA A 166 -3.39 -7.31 -0.91
N ARG A 167 -2.56 -6.35 -0.47
CA ARG A 167 -1.11 -6.53 -0.39
C ARG A 167 -0.71 -7.61 0.61
N ASP A 168 -1.22 -7.50 1.84
CA ASP A 168 -0.87 -8.44 2.91
C ASP A 168 -1.25 -9.87 2.51
N HIS A 169 -2.39 -10.04 1.82
CA HIS A 169 -2.82 -11.32 1.27
C HIS A 169 -1.95 -11.81 0.10
N LEU A 170 -1.47 -10.92 -0.77
CA LEU A 170 -0.54 -11.31 -1.83
C LEU A 170 0.75 -11.89 -1.25
N GLU A 171 1.26 -11.32 -0.16
CA GLU A 171 2.46 -11.81 0.51
C GLU A 171 2.25 -13.20 1.12
N SER A 172 1.04 -13.50 1.62
CA SER A 172 0.69 -14.84 2.11
C SER A 172 0.50 -15.85 0.96
N LEU A 173 -0.10 -15.43 -0.16
CA LEU A 173 -0.27 -16.25 -1.36
C LEU A 173 1.05 -16.65 -2.03
N ARG A 174 2.13 -15.87 -1.90
CA ARG A 174 3.46 -16.25 -2.42
C ARG A 174 3.99 -17.57 -1.83
N LEU A 175 3.42 -18.02 -0.71
CA LEU A 175 3.80 -19.26 -0.04
C LEU A 175 2.97 -20.48 -0.50
N SER A 176 1.96 -20.30 -1.36
CA SER A 176 1.05 -21.36 -1.82
C SER A 176 0.80 -21.29 -3.34
N PRO A 177 0.91 -22.39 -4.09
CA PRO A 177 0.76 -22.38 -5.55
C PRO A 177 -0.63 -21.85 -5.98
N ALA A 178 -0.63 -20.98 -7.00
CA ALA A 178 -1.81 -20.24 -7.44
C ALA A 178 -2.87 -21.14 -8.11
N GLN A 179 -4.10 -21.11 -7.62
CA GLN A 179 -5.27 -21.66 -8.31
C GLN A 179 -5.82 -20.64 -9.33
N SER A 180 -6.16 -21.09 -10.54
CA SER A 180 -6.53 -20.21 -11.68
C SER A 180 -7.76 -19.32 -11.44
N GLY A 181 -8.74 -19.76 -10.63
CA GLY A 181 -9.93 -18.96 -10.31
C GLY A 181 -9.65 -17.76 -9.39
N VAL A 182 -8.71 -17.91 -8.45
CA VAL A 182 -8.29 -16.83 -7.53
C VAL A 182 -7.55 -15.73 -8.30
N ARG A 183 -6.89 -16.10 -9.42
CA ARG A 183 -6.08 -15.17 -10.23
C ARG A 183 -6.90 -14.00 -10.78
N TRP A 184 -8.04 -14.28 -11.39
CA TRP A 184 -8.86 -13.23 -12.03
C TRP A 184 -9.65 -12.39 -11.02
N GLY A 185 -10.07 -13.00 -9.89
CA GLY A 185 -10.73 -12.27 -8.81
C GLY A 185 -9.83 -11.20 -8.19
N PHE A 186 -8.55 -11.53 -7.94
CA PHE A 186 -7.58 -10.57 -7.42
C PHE A 186 -7.28 -9.44 -8.40
N VAL A 187 -7.05 -9.74 -9.69
CA VAL A 187 -6.82 -8.72 -10.72
C VAL A 187 -8.03 -7.79 -10.87
N GLY A 188 -9.24 -8.35 -10.89
CA GLY A 188 -10.48 -7.58 -10.93
C GLY A 188 -10.64 -6.64 -9.74
N LEU A 189 -10.31 -7.10 -8.53
CA LEU A 189 -10.27 -6.25 -7.34
C LEU A 189 -9.28 -5.09 -7.51
N MET A 190 -8.04 -5.37 -7.92
CA MET A 190 -7.01 -4.34 -8.08
C MET A 190 -7.39 -3.30 -9.14
N ALA A 191 -7.96 -3.74 -10.27
CA ALA A 191 -8.47 -2.85 -11.32
C ALA A 191 -9.63 -1.98 -10.80
N SER A 192 -10.56 -2.56 -10.03
CA SER A 192 -11.68 -1.82 -9.45
C SER A 192 -11.21 -0.74 -8.46
N LEU A 193 -10.18 -1.02 -7.66
CA LEU A 193 -9.59 -0.05 -6.73
C LEU A 193 -8.91 1.11 -7.46
N ILE A 194 -8.19 0.83 -8.56
CA ILE A 194 -7.58 1.87 -9.40
C ILE A 194 -8.67 2.76 -10.01
N ALA A 195 -9.70 2.15 -10.61
CA ALA A 195 -10.80 2.88 -11.23
C ALA A 195 -11.54 3.77 -10.21
N LEU A 196 -11.82 3.24 -9.02
CA LEU A 196 -12.50 3.98 -7.96
C LEU A 196 -11.62 5.10 -7.38
N ALA A 197 -10.31 4.88 -7.22
CA ALA A 197 -9.37 5.91 -6.79
C ALA A 197 -9.25 7.05 -7.82
N LEU A 198 -9.17 6.73 -9.12
CA LEU A 198 -9.16 7.72 -10.20
C LEU A 198 -10.48 8.47 -10.26
N GLY A 199 -11.61 7.77 -10.14
CA GLY A 199 -12.95 8.37 -10.14
C GLY A 199 -13.15 9.33 -8.97
N LEU A 200 -12.78 8.94 -7.75
CA LEU A 200 -12.84 9.81 -6.58
C LEU A 200 -11.86 10.99 -6.68
N GLY A 201 -10.66 10.76 -7.22
CA GLY A 201 -9.69 11.83 -7.50
C GLY A 201 -10.24 12.86 -8.49
N ALA A 202 -10.79 12.40 -9.61
CA ALA A 202 -11.43 13.27 -10.61
C ALA A 202 -12.64 14.01 -10.04
N LEU A 203 -13.48 13.33 -9.26
CA LEU A 203 -14.62 13.95 -8.58
C LEU A 203 -14.16 15.05 -7.61
N SER A 204 -13.08 14.80 -6.85
CA SER A 204 -12.52 15.79 -5.92
C SER A 204 -11.94 17.03 -6.64
N LEU A 205 -11.39 16.87 -7.84
CA LEU A 205 -10.94 17.99 -8.68
C LEU A 205 -12.09 18.90 -9.11
N VAL A 206 -13.26 18.31 -9.39
CA VAL A 206 -14.44 19.04 -9.83
C VAL A 206 -15.14 19.72 -8.66
N LEU A 207 -15.27 19.04 -7.51
CA LEU A 207 -16.08 19.51 -6.38
C LEU A 207 -15.31 20.35 -5.34
N LEU A 208 -14.02 20.12 -5.11
CA LEU A 208 -13.29 20.62 -3.92
C LEU A 208 -12.10 21.53 -4.28
N ARG A 209 -12.32 22.47 -5.20
CA ARG A 209 -11.30 23.31 -5.89
C ARG A 209 -10.27 24.10 -5.05
N PRO A 210 -10.49 24.56 -3.81
CA PRO A 210 -9.44 25.27 -3.06
C PRO A 210 -8.49 24.34 -2.31
N LEU A 211 -8.88 23.09 -2.06
CA LEU A 211 -8.13 22.15 -1.21
C LEU A 211 -7.98 20.75 -1.87
N PHE A 212 -8.33 20.63 -3.16
CA PHE A 212 -8.23 19.40 -3.95
C PHE A 212 -6.82 18.80 -3.91
N SER A 213 -5.78 19.62 -3.80
CA SER A 213 -4.39 19.17 -3.81
C SER A 213 -4.11 18.16 -2.69
N ILE A 214 -4.76 18.31 -1.53
CA ILE A 214 -4.63 17.37 -0.40
C ILE A 214 -5.23 15.99 -0.77
N LEU A 215 -6.42 15.99 -1.38
CA LEU A 215 -7.12 14.77 -1.78
C LEU A 215 -6.50 14.12 -3.02
N CYS A 216 -5.91 14.90 -3.92
CA CYS A 216 -5.14 14.38 -5.05
C CYS A 216 -3.89 13.64 -4.58
N ILE A 217 -3.18 14.16 -3.58
CA ILE A 217 -2.04 13.42 -3.00
C ILE A 217 -2.53 12.09 -2.39
N GLU A 218 -3.68 12.09 -1.69
CA GLU A 218 -4.26 10.86 -1.15
C GLU A 218 -4.58 9.85 -2.27
N ALA A 219 -5.26 10.29 -3.33
CA ALA A 219 -5.56 9.45 -4.49
C ALA A 219 -4.27 8.88 -5.12
N LEU A 220 -3.23 9.71 -5.30
CA LEU A 220 -1.94 9.27 -5.81
C LEU A 220 -1.28 8.24 -4.92
N THR A 221 -1.29 8.42 -3.59
CA THR A 221 -0.72 7.43 -2.67
C THR A 221 -1.39 6.07 -2.84
N ILE A 222 -2.72 6.03 -2.94
CA ILE A 222 -3.49 4.80 -3.16
C ILE A 222 -3.18 4.20 -4.54
N LEU A 223 -3.07 5.02 -5.59
CA LEU A 223 -2.74 4.54 -6.94
C LEU A 223 -1.34 3.91 -7.00
N PHE A 224 -0.35 4.52 -6.36
CA PHE A 224 0.99 3.93 -6.25
C PHE A 224 0.96 2.63 -5.45
N ASP A 225 0.21 2.60 -4.36
CA ASP A 225 0.11 1.47 -3.43
C ASP A 225 -0.59 0.24 -4.04
N VAL A 226 -1.71 0.48 -4.75
CA VAL A 226 -2.45 -0.53 -5.50
C VAL A 226 -1.67 -0.94 -6.75
N GLY A 227 -1.10 0.02 -7.48
CA GLY A 227 -0.28 -0.21 -8.67
C GLY A 227 0.93 -1.09 -8.39
N GLN A 228 1.70 -0.83 -7.32
CA GLN A 228 2.83 -1.68 -6.95
C GLN A 228 2.38 -3.10 -6.59
N THR A 229 1.23 -3.25 -5.94
CA THR A 229 0.70 -4.55 -5.53
C THR A 229 0.26 -5.35 -6.76
N LEU A 230 -0.32 -4.68 -7.76
CA LEU A 230 -0.63 -5.28 -9.05
C LEU A 230 0.63 -5.71 -9.81
N VAL A 231 1.68 -4.88 -9.84
CA VAL A 231 2.97 -5.24 -10.45
C VAL A 231 3.59 -6.46 -9.74
N LYS A 232 3.57 -6.49 -8.41
CA LYS A 232 4.03 -7.65 -7.61
C LYS A 232 3.25 -8.91 -7.94
N TYR A 233 1.93 -8.79 -8.12
CA TYR A 233 1.07 -9.90 -8.48
C TYR A 233 1.32 -10.37 -9.92
N ALA A 234 1.47 -9.45 -10.87
CA ALA A 234 1.78 -9.77 -12.26
C ALA A 234 3.14 -10.51 -12.36
N ALA A 235 4.14 -10.06 -11.61
CA ALA A 235 5.42 -10.76 -11.52
C ALA A 235 5.27 -12.18 -10.94
N TYR A 236 4.48 -12.34 -9.87
CA TYR A 236 4.20 -13.66 -9.26
C TYR A 236 3.44 -14.59 -10.22
N ALA A 237 2.36 -14.10 -10.84
CA ALA A 237 1.54 -14.87 -11.75
C ALA A 237 2.29 -15.25 -13.04
N TRP A 238 3.25 -14.44 -13.46
CA TRP A 238 4.14 -14.76 -14.56
C TRP A 238 5.15 -15.84 -14.16
N ASP A 239 5.73 -15.73 -12.96
CA ASP A 239 6.69 -16.69 -12.42
C ASP A 239 6.07 -18.08 -12.25
N SER A 240 4.82 -18.14 -11.80
CA SER A 240 4.09 -19.41 -11.65
C SER A 240 3.84 -20.15 -12.96
N ASP A 241 3.77 -19.43 -14.09
CA ASP A 241 3.53 -20.03 -15.41
C ASP A 241 4.84 -20.35 -16.15
N SER A 242 5.98 -19.79 -15.73
CA SER A 242 7.27 -20.02 -16.37
C SER A 242 8.04 -21.18 -15.73
N THR A 243 8.56 -22.08 -16.57
CA THR A 243 9.42 -23.20 -16.13
C THR A 243 10.87 -22.79 -15.86
N GLU A 244 11.30 -21.61 -16.31
CA GLU A 244 12.65 -21.07 -16.09
C GLU A 244 12.65 -19.93 -15.07
N SER A 245 13.31 -20.14 -13.93
CA SER A 245 13.53 -19.11 -12.92
C SER A 245 14.61 -18.13 -13.36
N TRP A 246 14.19 -17.03 -13.98
CA TRP A 246 15.11 -15.96 -14.37
C TRP A 246 15.55 -15.14 -13.14
N GLU A 247 16.71 -15.46 -12.56
CA GLU A 247 17.23 -14.79 -11.35
C GLU A 247 17.34 -13.26 -11.49
N ALA A 248 17.68 -12.73 -12.67
CA ALA A 248 17.79 -11.29 -12.92
C ALA A 248 16.44 -10.55 -12.78
N ARG A 249 15.30 -11.25 -12.92
CA ARG A 249 13.95 -10.68 -12.74
C ARG A 249 13.64 -10.41 -11.27
N SER A 250 14.09 -11.29 -10.37
CA SER A 250 13.89 -11.15 -8.92
C SER A 250 14.52 -9.86 -8.37
N ASP A 251 15.69 -9.50 -8.91
CA ASP A 251 16.42 -8.28 -8.56
C ASP A 251 15.68 -7.00 -9.00
N ALA A 252 15.09 -7.03 -10.20
CA ALA A 252 14.32 -5.91 -10.74
C ALA A 252 13.01 -5.70 -9.97
N VAL A 253 12.30 -6.79 -9.63
CA VAL A 253 11.06 -6.74 -8.82
C VAL A 253 11.36 -6.17 -7.43
N LEU A 254 12.44 -6.61 -6.79
CA LEU A 254 12.83 -6.11 -5.46
C LEU A 254 13.29 -4.65 -5.49
N MET A 255 13.99 -4.22 -6.55
CA MET A 255 14.34 -2.79 -6.73
C MET A 255 13.11 -1.92 -6.97
N CYS A 256 12.16 -2.40 -7.77
CA CYS A 256 10.88 -1.74 -7.98
C CYS A 256 10.13 -1.58 -6.65
N GLU A 257 10.07 -2.63 -5.83
CA GLU A 257 9.47 -2.60 -4.49
C GLU A 257 10.11 -1.55 -3.56
N PHE A 258 11.45 -1.49 -3.52
CA PHE A 258 12.11 -0.44 -2.73
C PHE A 258 11.81 0.97 -3.27
N ALA A 259 11.76 1.14 -4.59
CA ALA A 259 11.48 2.43 -5.21
C ALA A 259 10.04 2.88 -4.93
N THR A 260 9.05 2.00 -5.10
CA THR A 260 7.63 2.31 -4.86
C THR A 260 7.37 2.61 -3.38
N ASP A 261 7.97 1.85 -2.45
CA ASP A 261 7.85 2.13 -1.01
C ASP A 261 8.43 3.51 -0.65
N ILE A 262 9.57 3.89 -1.25
CA ILE A 262 10.16 5.22 -1.06
C ILE A 262 9.24 6.30 -1.65
N CYS A 263 8.70 6.10 -2.86
CA CYS A 263 7.76 7.04 -3.48
C CYS A 263 6.52 7.28 -2.62
N ILE A 264 5.93 6.21 -2.05
CA ILE A 264 4.77 6.33 -1.15
C ILE A 264 5.13 7.12 0.11
N LEU A 265 6.28 6.84 0.74
CA LEU A 265 6.74 7.59 1.91
C LEU A 265 6.99 9.07 1.59
N VAL A 266 7.53 9.38 0.41
CA VAL A 266 7.75 10.76 -0.06
C VAL A 266 6.42 11.46 -0.32
N LEU A 267 5.48 10.83 -1.03
CA LEU A 267 4.13 11.38 -1.23
C LEU A 267 3.40 11.63 0.10
N THR A 268 3.53 10.72 1.05
CA THR A 268 2.95 10.87 2.39
C THR A 268 3.61 12.03 3.15
N LEU A 269 4.93 12.19 3.04
CA LEU A 269 5.65 13.33 3.63
C LEU A 269 5.21 14.66 3.00
N LEU A 270 5.05 14.69 1.68
CA LEU A 270 4.53 15.84 0.94
C LEU A 270 3.11 16.19 1.39
N HIS A 271 2.24 15.20 1.60
CA HIS A 271 0.88 15.41 2.12
C HIS A 271 0.87 16.19 3.45
N TYR A 272 1.62 15.73 4.46
CA TYR A 272 1.66 16.41 5.76
C TYR A 272 2.38 17.75 5.71
N SER A 273 3.43 17.86 4.89
CA SER A 273 4.15 19.13 4.71
C SER A 273 3.23 20.16 4.06
N HIS A 274 2.44 19.76 3.08
CA HIS A 274 1.46 20.60 2.41
C HIS A 274 0.34 21.06 3.37
N ILE A 275 -0.18 20.15 4.21
CA ILE A 275 -1.13 20.51 5.28
C ILE A 275 -0.51 21.56 6.22
N LEU A 276 0.75 21.38 6.62
CA LEU A 276 1.44 22.33 7.49
C LEU A 276 1.62 23.72 6.83
N VAL A 277 1.91 23.76 5.54
CA VAL A 277 2.07 25.03 4.78
C VAL A 277 0.76 25.79 4.68
N ILE A 278 -0.36 25.09 4.40
CA ILE A 278 -1.69 25.73 4.28
C ILE A 278 -2.13 26.34 5.62
N ASN A 279 -1.93 25.62 6.72
CA ASN A 279 -2.43 26.06 8.03
C ASN A 279 -1.52 27.07 8.73
N GLY A 280 -0.33 27.31 8.17
CA GLY A 280 0.73 28.03 8.85
C GLY A 280 1.30 27.26 10.07
N VAL A 281 2.47 27.69 10.52
CA VAL A 281 3.12 27.11 11.70
C VAL A 281 2.65 27.87 12.93
N THR A 282 1.62 27.36 13.60
CA THR A 282 1.15 27.87 14.91
C THR A 282 1.60 26.95 16.04
N LEU A 283 1.78 27.47 17.26
CA LEU A 283 2.16 26.66 18.44
C LEU A 283 0.92 26.01 19.07
N ASN A 284 0.14 25.27 18.28
CA ASN A 284 -1.02 24.53 18.75
C ASN A 284 -0.75 23.01 18.82
N ILE A 285 -1.65 22.26 19.47
CA ILE A 285 -1.54 20.80 19.59
C ILE A 285 -1.54 20.10 18.23
N VAL A 286 -2.25 20.64 17.25
CA VAL A 286 -2.40 20.07 15.91
C VAL A 286 -1.05 20.12 15.17
N SER A 287 -0.35 21.24 15.20
CA SER A 287 0.98 21.43 14.61
C SER A 287 2.02 20.54 15.28
N ALA A 288 1.93 20.33 16.61
CA ALA A 288 2.79 19.38 17.32
C ALA A 288 2.56 17.92 16.85
N LEU A 289 1.29 17.52 16.68
CA LEU A 289 0.94 16.19 16.17
C LEU A 289 1.40 16.00 14.72
N VAL A 290 1.17 16.98 13.85
CA VAL A 290 1.66 16.96 12.45
C VAL A 290 3.19 16.85 12.40
N PHE A 291 3.91 17.58 13.25
CA PHE A 291 5.37 17.49 13.32
C PHE A 291 5.85 16.10 13.78
N PHE A 292 5.20 15.51 14.79
CA PHE A 292 5.52 14.15 15.23
C PHE A 292 5.31 13.13 14.10
N ASN A 293 4.25 13.31 13.31
CA ASN A 293 3.94 12.47 12.15
C ASN A 293 4.98 12.61 11.05
N ILE A 294 5.37 13.84 10.70
CA ILE A 294 6.45 14.14 9.76
C ILE A 294 7.76 13.48 10.22
N ARG A 295 8.15 13.64 11.49
CA ARG A 295 9.35 13.02 12.06
C ARG A 295 9.29 11.49 12.00
N SER A 296 8.15 10.89 12.33
CA SER A 296 7.93 9.45 12.26
C SER A 296 8.16 8.93 10.83
N ILE A 297 7.53 9.56 9.84
CA ILE A 297 7.62 9.20 8.43
C ILE A 297 9.04 9.44 7.89
N ALA A 298 9.67 10.57 8.20
CA ALA A 298 11.04 10.86 7.84
C ALA A 298 12.02 9.80 8.38
N SER A 299 11.80 9.32 9.62
CA SER A 299 12.61 8.23 10.18
C SER A 299 12.40 6.89 9.44
N LYS A 300 11.17 6.62 8.96
CA LYS A 300 10.87 5.42 8.16
C LYS A 300 11.53 5.52 6.79
N LEU A 301 11.45 6.69 6.15
CA LEU A 301 12.11 6.99 4.87
C LEU A 301 13.62 6.83 4.98
N TYR A 302 14.26 7.46 5.97
CA TYR A 302 15.69 7.33 6.20
C TYR A 302 16.13 5.87 6.36
N ARG A 303 15.40 5.10 7.20
CA ARG A 303 15.69 3.68 7.41
C ARG A 303 15.54 2.85 6.12
N LYS A 304 14.50 3.12 5.31
CA LYS A 304 14.25 2.41 4.05
C LYS A 304 15.31 2.75 3.00
N THR A 305 15.67 4.02 2.85
CA THR A 305 16.74 4.47 1.94
C THR A 305 18.09 3.88 2.33
N ARG A 306 18.43 3.85 3.64
CA ARG A 306 19.66 3.20 4.12
C ARG A 306 19.71 1.72 3.77
N LYS A 307 18.58 1.00 3.88
CA LYS A 307 18.47 -0.41 3.46
C LYS A 307 18.70 -0.58 1.96
N LEU A 308 18.11 0.29 1.12
CA LEU A 308 18.33 0.26 -0.33
C LEU A 308 19.81 0.51 -0.70
N VAL A 309 20.46 1.48 -0.06
CA VAL A 309 21.89 1.76 -0.29
C VAL A 309 22.76 0.58 0.14
N ALA A 310 22.50 0.01 1.32
CA ALA A 310 23.23 -1.17 1.79
C ALA A 310 23.05 -2.37 0.85
N PHE A 311 21.83 -2.58 0.37
CA PHE A 311 21.50 -3.60 -0.62
C PHE A 311 22.22 -3.39 -1.96
N ARG A 312 22.23 -2.17 -2.49
CA ARG A 312 22.97 -1.84 -3.72
C ARG A 312 24.47 -2.13 -3.57
N LYS A 313 25.07 -1.69 -2.46
CA LYS A 313 26.49 -1.95 -2.16
C LYS A 313 26.79 -3.44 -2.05
N ALA A 314 25.93 -4.22 -1.39
CA ALA A 314 26.10 -5.68 -1.29
C ALA A 314 26.07 -6.34 -2.68
N VAL A 315 25.16 -5.92 -3.55
CA VAL A 315 25.00 -6.45 -4.91
C VAL A 315 26.20 -6.14 -5.79
N GLU A 316 26.66 -4.89 -5.74
CA GLU A 316 27.85 -4.46 -6.46
C GLU A 316 29.09 -5.24 -5.98
N SER A 317 29.24 -5.41 -4.66
CA SER A 317 30.33 -6.20 -4.09
C SER A 317 30.29 -7.67 -4.53
N MET A 318 29.10 -8.28 -4.62
CA MET A 318 28.96 -9.66 -5.10
C MET A 318 29.34 -9.81 -6.57
N LYS A 319 28.95 -8.85 -7.42
CA LYS A 319 29.26 -8.90 -8.85
C LYS A 319 30.77 -8.85 -9.11
N CYS A 320 31.50 -8.03 -8.35
CA CYS A 320 32.93 -7.87 -8.52
C CYS A 320 33.78 -8.93 -7.78
N ARG A 321 33.29 -9.49 -6.66
CA ARG A 321 34.09 -10.39 -5.81
C ARG A 321 33.91 -11.87 -6.08
N PHE A 322 32.76 -12.30 -6.62
CA PHE A 322 32.42 -13.72 -6.71
C PHE A 322 32.15 -14.14 -8.16
N PRO A 323 32.91 -15.11 -8.69
CA PRO A 323 32.67 -15.64 -10.04
C PRO A 323 31.34 -16.40 -10.09
N ASP A 324 30.74 -16.44 -11.28
CA ASP A 324 29.63 -17.35 -11.55
C ASP A 324 30.16 -18.78 -11.63
N ALA A 325 29.44 -19.72 -11.04
CA ALA A 325 29.81 -21.13 -11.09
C ALA A 325 29.60 -21.68 -12.51
N SER A 326 30.53 -22.52 -12.98
CA SER A 326 30.34 -23.24 -14.24
C SER A 326 29.21 -24.28 -14.09
N LYS A 327 28.60 -24.70 -15.20
CA LYS A 327 27.57 -25.76 -15.15
C LYS A 327 28.14 -27.06 -14.58
N ASP A 328 29.42 -27.34 -14.81
CA ASP A 328 30.11 -28.52 -14.27
C ASP A 328 30.35 -28.43 -12.76
N ASP A 329 30.59 -27.23 -12.22
CA ASP A 329 30.73 -27.02 -10.78
C ASP A 329 29.39 -27.24 -10.05
N ILE A 330 28.27 -26.85 -10.66
CA ILE A 330 26.93 -27.01 -10.11
C ILE A 330 26.60 -28.50 -9.96
N ILE A 331 26.82 -29.29 -11.02
CA ILE A 331 26.58 -30.74 -11.05
C ILE A 331 27.44 -31.48 -10.00
N ARG A 332 28.67 -30.99 -9.74
CA ARG A 332 29.59 -31.58 -8.76
C ARG A 332 29.21 -31.29 -7.31
N PHE A 333 28.59 -30.14 -7.02
CA PHE A 333 28.37 -29.65 -5.65
C PHE A 333 26.90 -29.72 -5.21
N ASN A 334 26.21 -30.81 -5.56
CA ASN A 334 24.84 -31.15 -5.15
C ASN A 334 23.86 -30.03 -5.48
N ASP A 335 23.21 -30.12 -6.64
CA ASP A 335 22.38 -29.18 -7.38
C ASP A 335 21.29 -28.37 -6.61
N ARG A 336 21.31 -28.23 -5.29
CA ARG A 336 20.29 -27.53 -4.50
C ARG A 336 20.90 -26.43 -3.63
N CYS A 337 20.25 -25.27 -3.61
CA CYS A 337 20.64 -24.17 -2.74
C CYS A 337 20.26 -24.44 -1.28
N SER A 338 21.16 -24.27 -0.32
CA SER A 338 20.84 -24.53 1.11
C SER A 338 19.92 -23.49 1.75
N ILE A 339 19.68 -22.35 1.09
CA ILE A 339 18.75 -21.31 1.56
C ILE A 339 17.30 -21.65 1.17
N CYS A 340 17.01 -21.83 -0.12
CA CYS A 340 15.65 -22.11 -0.60
C CYS A 340 15.34 -23.59 -0.82
N ARG A 341 16.36 -24.47 -0.83
CA ARG A 341 16.27 -25.92 -1.08
C ARG A 341 15.82 -26.31 -2.51
N GLU A 342 15.84 -25.35 -3.44
CA GLU A 342 15.51 -25.53 -4.86
C GLU A 342 16.76 -25.78 -5.72
N VAL A 343 16.54 -26.25 -6.95
CA VAL A 343 17.62 -26.62 -7.89
C VAL A 343 18.41 -25.40 -8.37
N LEU A 344 19.74 -25.49 -8.38
CA LEU A 344 20.68 -24.47 -8.83
C LEU A 344 20.76 -24.50 -10.36
N MET A 345 20.11 -23.55 -11.04
CA MET A 345 20.26 -23.36 -12.49
C MET A 345 21.39 -22.37 -12.82
N THR A 346 21.54 -21.35 -11.97
CA THR A 346 22.64 -20.40 -11.98
C THR A 346 23.07 -20.16 -10.53
N ALA A 347 24.38 -20.17 -10.26
CA ALA A 347 24.90 -20.06 -8.90
C ALA A 347 26.10 -19.12 -8.83
N LYS A 348 26.25 -18.45 -7.68
CA LYS A 348 27.48 -17.74 -7.31
C LYS A 348 28.32 -18.61 -6.41
N LYS A 349 29.62 -18.67 -6.72
CA LYS A 349 30.60 -19.41 -5.94
C LYS A 349 31.29 -18.49 -4.95
N LEU A 350 31.14 -18.76 -3.66
CA LEU A 350 31.87 -18.03 -2.60
C LEU A 350 33.33 -18.51 -2.53
N PRO A 351 34.24 -17.76 -1.88
CA PRO A 351 35.63 -18.16 -1.69
C PRO A 351 35.80 -19.43 -0.86
N CYS A 352 34.77 -19.82 -0.10
CA CYS A 352 34.69 -21.06 0.66
C CYS A 352 34.01 -22.21 -0.14
N ASP A 353 33.99 -22.11 -1.46
CA ASP A 353 33.40 -23.06 -2.44
C ASP A 353 31.89 -23.34 -2.36
N HIS A 354 31.15 -22.79 -1.39
CA HIS A 354 29.70 -22.97 -1.32
C HIS A 354 28.94 -22.24 -2.45
N LEU A 355 27.95 -22.94 -3.02
CA LEU A 355 27.11 -22.47 -4.12
C LEU A 355 25.72 -22.05 -3.64
N PHE A 356 25.24 -20.91 -4.13
CA PHE A 356 23.90 -20.40 -3.84
C PHE A 356 23.31 -19.70 -5.06
N HIS A 357 21.97 -19.69 -5.16
CA HIS A 357 21.27 -18.77 -6.06
C HIS A 357 21.70 -17.34 -5.78
N ARG A 358 21.81 -16.53 -6.82
CA ARG A 358 22.19 -15.11 -6.71
C ARG A 358 21.23 -14.35 -5.80
N SER A 359 19.92 -14.61 -5.94
CA SER A 359 18.83 -13.99 -5.18
C SER A 359 18.87 -14.37 -3.69
N CYS A 360 19.13 -15.64 -3.38
CA CYS A 360 19.23 -16.17 -2.03
C CYS A 360 20.45 -15.61 -1.31
N LEU A 361 21.63 -15.66 -1.94
CA LEU A 361 22.87 -15.10 -1.40
C LEU A 361 22.74 -13.60 -1.15
N ARG A 362 22.13 -12.87 -2.10
CA ARG A 362 21.84 -11.44 -1.98
C ARG A 362 21.01 -11.12 -0.75
N SER A 363 19.89 -11.83 -0.58
CA SER A 363 18.96 -11.61 0.55
C SER A 363 19.63 -11.85 1.90
N TRP A 364 20.56 -12.79 1.95
CA TRP A 364 21.38 -13.07 3.13
C TRP A 364 22.42 -11.98 3.40
N LEU A 365 23.21 -11.59 2.39
CA LEU A 365 24.30 -10.61 2.54
C LEU A 365 23.84 -9.19 2.91
N VAL A 366 22.55 -8.87 2.70
CA VAL A 366 21.93 -7.65 3.23
C VAL A 366 21.95 -7.60 4.76
N ARG A 367 21.86 -8.75 5.41
CA ARG A 367 21.76 -8.87 6.88
C ARG A 367 23.07 -9.32 7.50
N HIS A 368 23.76 -10.27 6.86
CA HIS A 368 24.96 -10.91 7.39
C HIS A 368 26.01 -11.05 6.30
N LEU A 369 27.18 -10.43 6.46
CA LEU A 369 28.33 -10.56 5.54
C LEU A 369 29.10 -11.88 5.78
N SER A 370 28.40 -13.00 5.86
CA SER A 370 28.97 -14.33 6.10
C SER A 370 28.36 -15.39 5.20
N CYS A 371 29.07 -16.50 4.97
CA CYS A 371 28.51 -17.64 4.26
C CYS A 371 27.36 -18.29 5.07
N PRO A 372 26.17 -18.53 4.48
CA PRO A 372 25.06 -19.21 5.17
C PRO A 372 25.40 -20.61 5.68
N THR A 373 26.28 -21.33 5.00
CA THR A 373 26.63 -22.73 5.35
C THR A 373 27.77 -22.78 6.36
N CYS A 374 28.93 -22.19 6.04
CA CYS A 374 30.12 -22.28 6.90
C CYS A 374 30.35 -21.08 7.83
N ARG A 375 29.52 -20.03 7.76
CA ARG A 375 29.59 -18.81 8.58
C ARG A 375 30.90 -18.00 8.46
N ILE A 376 31.80 -18.37 7.54
CA ILE A 376 33.01 -17.60 7.23
C ILE A 376 32.62 -16.17 6.81
N THR A 377 33.27 -15.18 7.42
CA THR A 377 33.02 -13.76 7.16
C THR A 377 33.67 -13.35 5.83
N LEU A 378 32.90 -12.67 4.97
CA LEU A 378 33.32 -12.28 3.62
C LEU A 378 33.90 -10.84 3.56
N SER A 379 34.21 -10.27 4.74
CA SER A 379 34.71 -8.91 4.92
C SER A 379 36.20 -8.91 5.18
N GLY A 380 36.99 -8.79 4.11
CA GLY A 380 38.40 -8.44 4.20
C GLY A 380 39.30 -9.37 3.38
N GLY A 381 39.94 -8.80 2.36
CA GLY A 381 41.34 -9.06 2.01
C GLY A 381 41.75 -10.42 1.44
N ASP A 382 41.30 -11.55 1.96
CA ASP A 382 42.03 -12.82 1.74
C ASP A 382 41.24 -13.81 0.89
N VAL A 383 41.11 -13.45 -0.40
CA VAL A 383 40.91 -14.45 -1.47
C VAL A 383 42.23 -15.16 -1.81
N GLY A 384 43.34 -14.82 -1.12
CA GLY A 384 44.67 -15.36 -1.38
C GLY A 384 45.13 -16.53 -0.49
N GLN A 385 44.40 -16.94 0.56
CA GLN A 385 44.97 -17.87 1.56
C GLN A 385 44.18 -19.17 1.80
N TRP A 386 43.34 -19.59 0.84
CA TRP A 386 42.63 -20.88 0.92
C TRP A 386 43.23 -22.02 0.08
N VAL A 387 44.30 -21.75 -0.69
CA VAL A 387 45.02 -22.81 -1.45
C VAL A 387 46.10 -23.50 -0.61
N SER A 388 46.51 -22.93 0.53
CA SER A 388 47.58 -23.48 1.37
C SER A 388 47.12 -24.32 2.58
N SER A 389 45.82 -24.42 2.84
CA SER A 389 45.30 -25.22 3.97
C SER A 389 44.70 -26.57 3.57
N SER A 390 44.47 -26.79 2.27
CA SER A 390 43.85 -28.03 1.76
C SER A 390 44.86 -29.11 1.34
N SER A 391 46.16 -28.86 1.49
CA SER A 391 47.24 -29.77 1.09
C SER A 391 47.99 -30.44 2.25
N ASN A 392 47.60 -30.20 3.51
CA ASN A 392 48.25 -30.82 4.68
C ASN A 392 47.36 -31.77 5.52
N SER A 393 46.17 -32.16 5.03
CA SER A 393 45.33 -33.17 5.70
C SER A 393 45.28 -34.51 4.96
N ALA A 394 46.29 -34.80 4.14
CA ALA A 394 46.46 -36.08 3.47
C ALA A 394 47.74 -36.75 3.96
N LEU A 395 47.82 -37.06 5.25
CA LEU A 395 48.60 -38.16 5.82
C LEU A 395 48.37 -38.13 7.34
N GLU A 396 47.51 -39.00 7.87
CA GLU A 396 47.73 -39.74 9.12
C GLU A 396 46.51 -40.59 9.47
N THR A 397 46.67 -41.88 9.18
CA THR A 397 46.24 -43.06 9.97
C THR A 397 44.77 -43.25 10.34
N SER A 398 44.19 -44.18 9.58
CA SER A 398 43.16 -45.14 9.97
C SER A 398 43.56 -45.99 11.19
N GLU A 399 42.55 -46.46 11.94
CA GLU A 399 42.51 -47.65 12.82
C GLU A 399 43.01 -47.59 14.27
N HIS A 400 42.10 -47.26 15.20
CA HIS A 400 41.74 -47.97 16.46
C HIS A 400 40.69 -47.09 17.18
N GLY A 401 39.54 -47.53 17.70
CA GLY A 401 39.20 -48.75 18.40
C GLY A 401 38.62 -48.37 19.78
N SER A 402 37.29 -48.53 19.92
CA SER A 402 36.50 -48.79 21.15
C SER A 402 36.48 -47.83 22.38
N ASP A 403 35.31 -47.87 23.04
CA ASP A 403 34.94 -47.49 24.43
C ASP A 403 34.23 -46.13 24.61
N LEU A 404 32.89 -46.07 24.77
CA LEU A 404 32.05 -46.37 25.94
C LEU A 404 32.12 -45.34 27.08
N VAL A 405 30.92 -45.07 27.62
CA VAL A 405 30.57 -44.61 29.00
C VAL A 405 30.15 -43.13 29.22
N PHE A 406 28.83 -42.99 29.39
CA PHE A 406 28.05 -42.25 30.39
C PHE A 406 28.51 -40.89 30.97
N ALA A 407 27.55 -39.95 30.89
CA ALA A 407 26.97 -39.12 31.95
C ALA A 407 27.88 -38.40 32.97
N ALA A 408 27.74 -37.08 33.06
CA ALA A 408 26.96 -36.40 34.11
C ALA A 408 27.19 -34.87 34.08
N ALA A 409 26.13 -34.13 34.44
CA ALA A 409 26.04 -32.90 35.26
C ALA A 409 27.24 -31.91 35.28
N ASN A 410 27.08 -30.58 35.26
CA ASN A 410 26.04 -29.69 35.79
C ASN A 410 26.35 -28.24 35.28
N PRO A 411 25.45 -27.26 35.46
CA PRO A 411 25.47 -25.97 34.81
C PRO A 411 26.16 -24.87 35.64
N ARG A 412 26.52 -23.79 34.96
CA ARG A 412 26.27 -22.41 35.36
C ARG A 412 26.06 -21.55 34.13
#